data_AF-A0A3P6PLD3-F1
#
_entry.id   AF-A0A3P6PLD3-F1
#
_cell.length_a   1.000
_cell.length_b   1.000
_cell.length_c   1.000
_cell.angle_alpha   90.00
_cell.angle_beta   90.00
_cell.angle_gamma   90.00
#
_symmetry.space_group_name_H-M   'P 1'
#
loop_
_entity.id
_entity.type
_entity.pdbx_description
1 polymer ?
#
loop_
_entity_poly.entity_id
_entity_poly.type
_entity_poly.pdbx_seq_one_letter_code
_entity_poly.pdbx_strand_id
1 'polypeptide(L)'
;MEAIAHFYIGDTITSMQKTSLVPGANDCLEFELFQNLEMHMRVEYPPLCGRDHLAYRSYYFPVKSVIDGDLCEQYALMPSDKQKSVGEELGRKPMEVLFII
;
A
#
# COMPACT_ATOMS: atom_id res chain seq x y z
N MET A 1 -24.44 12.96 -4.17
CA MET A 1 -23.51 12.05 -4.85
C MET A 1 -22.54 11.55 -3.78
N GLU A 2 -22.40 10.24 -3.59
CA GLU A 2 -21.46 9.67 -2.62
C GLU A 2 -20.14 9.33 -3.31
N ALA A 3 -19.01 9.74 -2.74
CA ALA A 3 -17.70 9.38 -3.27
C ALA A 3 -17.34 7.94 -2.85
N ILE A 4 -16.88 7.13 -3.80
CA ILE A 4 -16.57 5.71 -3.59
C ILE A 4 -15.10 5.44 -3.23
N ALA A 5 -14.20 6.40 -3.51
CA ALA A 5 -12.78 6.33 -3.20
C ALA A 5 -12.20 7.72 -2.92
N HIS A 6 -11.26 7.80 -1.98
CA HIS A 6 -10.54 9.02 -1.59
C HIS A 6 -9.11 8.66 -1.21
N PHE A 7 -8.14 9.44 -1.71
CA PHE A 7 -6.73 9.26 -1.38
C PHE A 7 -5.93 10.54 -1.70
N TYR A 8 -5.10 11.00 -0.76
CA TYR A 8 -4.19 12.12 -1.00
C TYR A 8 -2.86 11.62 -1.58
N ILE A 9 -2.58 12.02 -2.83
CA ILE A 9 -1.36 11.60 -3.55
C ILE A 9 -0.10 12.27 -2.99
N GLY A 10 -0.19 13.54 -2.58
CA GLY A 10 0.98 14.36 -2.22
C GLY A 10 1.28 15.45 -3.24
N ASP A 11 0.90 15.21 -4.50
CA ASP A 11 1.09 16.11 -5.63
C ASP A 11 -0.23 16.49 -6.30
N THR A 12 -0.20 17.57 -7.08
CA THR A 12 -1.36 18.02 -7.85
C THR A 12 -1.49 17.20 -9.13
N ILE A 13 -2.54 16.40 -9.23
CA ILE A 13 -2.87 15.64 -10.44
C ILE A 13 -3.45 16.58 -11.51
N THR A 14 -2.78 16.68 -12.65
CA THR A 14 -3.22 17.53 -13.78
C THR A 14 -3.96 16.75 -14.87
N SER A 15 -3.86 15.42 -14.88
CA SER A 15 -4.50 14.55 -15.88
C SER A 15 -4.68 13.13 -15.34
N MET A 16 -5.75 12.45 -15.77
CA MET A 16 -6.00 11.04 -15.46
C MET A 16 -6.60 10.35 -16.69
N GLN A 17 -6.08 9.18 -17.04
CA GLN A 17 -6.56 8.39 -18.17
C GLN A 17 -6.56 6.90 -17.82
N LYS A 18 -7.67 6.21 -18.14
CA LYS A 18 -7.73 4.74 -18.07
C LYS A 18 -7.11 4.16 -19.35
N THR A 19 -6.02 3.40 -19.21
CA THR A 19 -5.32 2.75 -20.33
C THR A 19 -4.62 1.47 -19.85
N SER A 20 -4.39 0.52 -20.76
CA SER A 20 -3.59 -0.67 -20.49
C SER A 20 -2.14 -0.40 -20.87
N LEU A 21 -1.22 -0.59 -19.93
CA LEU A 21 0.22 -0.43 -20.19
C LEU A 21 0.81 -1.64 -20.90
N VAL A 22 0.30 -2.83 -20.60
CA VAL A 22 0.77 -4.11 -21.16
C VAL A 22 -0.44 -4.93 -21.61
N PRO A 23 -0.39 -5.60 -22.77
CA PRO A 23 -1.44 -6.52 -23.17
C PRO A 23 -1.60 -7.67 -22.17
N GLY A 24 -2.84 -7.95 -21.73
CA GLY A 24 -3.15 -9.11 -20.89
C GLY A 24 -2.81 -8.98 -19.41
N ALA A 25 -2.51 -7.77 -18.91
CA ALA A 25 -2.40 -7.54 -17.47
C ALA A 25 -3.76 -7.79 -16.79
N ASN A 26 -3.76 -8.59 -15.73
CA ASN A 26 -4.94 -8.88 -14.93
C ASN A 26 -5.07 -7.89 -13.76
N ASP A 27 -6.29 -7.71 -13.26
CA ASP A 27 -6.53 -6.94 -12.04
C ASP A 27 -5.95 -7.68 -10.83
N CYS A 28 -5.31 -6.93 -9.91
CA CYS A 28 -4.85 -7.46 -8.63
C CYS A 28 -6.06 -7.66 -7.69
N LEU A 29 -6.34 -8.91 -7.31
CA LEU A 29 -7.56 -9.28 -6.56
C LEU A 29 -7.35 -9.41 -5.04
N GLU A 30 -6.15 -9.16 -4.53
CA GLU A 30 -5.80 -9.48 -3.13
C GLU A 30 -5.96 -8.26 -2.17
N PHE A 31 -7.11 -7.59 -2.20
CA PHE A 31 -7.34 -6.38 -1.39
C PHE A 31 -7.06 -6.60 0.10
N GLU A 32 -7.58 -7.69 0.70
CA GLU A 32 -7.41 -7.97 2.13
C GLU A 32 -5.94 -8.23 2.50
N LEU A 33 -5.17 -8.89 1.63
CA LEU A 33 -3.75 -9.13 1.86
C LEU A 33 -2.98 -7.80 1.90
N PHE A 34 -3.15 -6.98 0.87
CA PHE A 34 -2.47 -5.70 0.77
C PHE A 34 -2.92 -4.71 1.84
N GLN A 35 -4.18 -4.76 2.26
CA GLN A 35 -4.67 -3.96 3.37
C GLN A 35 -3.97 -4.33 4.68
N ASN A 36 -3.85 -5.62 4.99
CA ASN A 36 -3.14 -6.07 6.19
C ASN A 36 -1.65 -5.75 6.11
N LEU A 37 -1.01 -5.95 4.94
CA LEU A 37 0.38 -5.58 4.72
C LEU A 37 0.59 -4.08 4.99
N GLU A 38 -0.23 -3.22 4.41
CA GLU A 38 -0.18 -1.76 4.63
C GLU A 38 -0.28 -1.43 6.13
N MET A 39 -1.19 -2.09 6.87
CA MET A 39 -1.30 -1.89 8.32
C MET A 39 -0.02 -2.22 9.07
N HIS A 40 0.64 -3.35 8.76
CA HIS A 40 1.93 -3.70 9.37
C HIS A 40 3.03 -2.70 8.97
N MET A 41 3.09 -2.32 7.69
CA MET A 41 4.10 -1.39 7.18
C MET A 41 4.01 -0.02 7.86
N ARG A 42 2.81 0.47 8.17
CA ARG A 42 2.63 1.74 8.90
C ARG A 42 3.31 1.75 10.27
N VAL A 43 3.38 0.59 10.93
CA VAL A 43 3.95 0.44 12.28
C VAL A 43 5.44 0.09 12.21
N GLU A 44 5.78 -0.86 11.35
CA GLU A 44 7.12 -1.44 11.28
C GLU A 44 8.10 -0.63 10.43
N TYR A 45 7.58 0.17 9.50
CA TYR A 45 8.36 1.02 8.63
C TYR A 45 7.68 2.40 8.49
N PRO A 46 7.58 3.17 9.59
CA PRO A 46 6.83 4.43 9.60
C PRO A 46 7.51 5.50 8.74
N PRO A 47 6.76 6.54 8.31
CA PRO A 47 7.33 7.63 7.51
C PRO A 47 8.52 8.31 8.18
N LEU A 48 9.61 8.47 7.42
CA LEU A 48 10.92 8.94 7.93
C LEU A 48 10.87 10.27 8.70
N CYS A 49 9.99 11.18 8.30
CA CYS A 49 9.89 12.51 8.91
C CYS A 49 8.86 12.57 10.07
N GLY A 50 8.49 11.43 10.65
CA GLY A 50 7.59 11.35 11.80
C GLY A 50 6.14 11.72 11.51
N ARG A 51 5.74 11.74 10.24
CA ARG A 51 4.33 11.89 9.86
C ARG A 51 3.59 10.59 10.11
N ASP A 52 2.36 10.68 10.60
CA ASP A 52 1.44 9.55 10.57
C ASP A 52 0.98 9.29 9.13
N HIS A 53 1.14 8.05 8.67
CA HIS A 53 0.86 7.67 7.28
C HIS A 53 -0.62 7.84 6.93
N LEU A 54 -1.52 7.37 7.79
CA LEU A 54 -2.95 7.41 7.53
C LEU A 54 -3.47 8.86 7.55
N ALA A 55 -2.96 9.69 8.45
CA ALA A 55 -3.25 11.12 8.48
C ALA A 55 -2.72 11.83 7.23
N TYR A 56 -1.52 11.48 6.76
CA TYR A 56 -0.98 12.02 5.52
C TYR A 56 -1.85 11.66 4.31
N ARG A 57 -2.21 10.38 4.13
CA ARG A 57 -3.07 9.96 3.02
C ARG A 57 -4.52 10.44 3.16
N SER A 58 -4.92 10.85 4.37
CA SER A 58 -6.22 11.44 4.70
C SER A 58 -6.21 12.97 4.80
N TYR A 59 -5.24 13.66 4.18
CA TYR A 59 -4.97 15.09 4.43
C TYR A 59 -6.21 16.00 4.32
N TYR A 60 -7.05 15.79 3.31
CA TYR A 60 -8.30 16.56 3.10
C TYR A 60 -9.57 15.76 3.41
N PHE A 61 -9.56 14.47 3.09
CA PHE A 61 -10.68 13.55 3.31
C PHE A 61 -10.13 12.19 3.77
N PRO A 62 -10.84 11.46 4.63
CA PRO A 62 -10.43 10.12 5.05
C PRO A 62 -10.19 9.19 3.86
N VAL A 63 -9.10 8.41 3.90
CA VAL A 63 -8.82 7.37 2.90
C VAL A 63 -10.02 6.43 2.78
N LYS A 64 -10.43 6.15 1.55
CA LYS A 64 -11.53 5.23 1.23
C LYS A 64 -11.14 4.38 0.02
N SER A 65 -11.19 3.06 0.17
CA SER A 65 -11.03 2.07 -0.92
C SER A 65 -9.72 2.17 -1.72
N VAL A 66 -8.63 2.63 -1.11
CA VAL A 66 -7.30 2.72 -1.72
C VAL A 66 -6.25 2.24 -0.71
N ILE A 67 -5.28 1.47 -1.19
CA ILE A 67 -4.11 0.99 -0.43
C ILE A 67 -2.87 1.67 -1.00
N ASP A 68 -1.96 2.11 -0.13
CA ASP A 68 -0.70 2.73 -0.56
C ASP A 68 0.34 1.69 -1.01
N GLY A 69 0.39 1.45 -2.34
CA GLY A 69 1.35 0.54 -2.96
C GLY A 69 2.82 0.92 -2.68
N ASP A 70 3.14 2.22 -2.71
CA ASP A 70 4.50 2.71 -2.45
C ASP A 70 4.97 2.36 -1.03
N LEU A 71 4.04 2.31 -0.07
CA LEU A 71 4.34 1.85 1.29
C LEU A 71 4.51 0.34 1.33
N CYS A 72 3.64 -0.43 0.67
CA CYS A 72 3.75 -1.89 0.60
C CYS A 72 5.07 -2.34 -0.03
N GLU A 73 5.52 -1.70 -1.11
CA GLU A 73 6.79 -2.01 -1.78
C GLU A 73 8.03 -1.85 -0.88
N GLN A 74 7.94 -0.98 0.13
CA GLN A 74 9.04 -0.80 1.11
C GLN A 74 9.26 -2.04 1.98
N TYR A 75 8.37 -3.03 1.95
CA TYR A 75 8.59 -4.32 2.60
C TYR A 75 9.94 -4.94 2.19
N ALA A 76 10.33 -4.78 0.92
CA ALA A 76 11.62 -5.23 0.39
C ALA A 76 12.85 -4.58 1.06
N LEU A 77 12.68 -3.41 1.66
CA LEU A 77 13.73 -2.64 2.32
C LEU A 77 13.84 -2.92 3.83
N MET A 78 12.88 -3.64 4.40
CA MET A 78 12.87 -3.95 5.83
C MET A 78 13.98 -4.95 6.20
N PRO A 79 14.49 -4.91 7.45
CA PRO A 79 15.35 -5.96 7.97
C PRO A 79 14.69 -7.35 7.89
N SER A 80 15.49 -8.39 7.62
CA SER A 80 14.98 -9.75 7.40
C SER A 80 14.12 -10.29 8.54
N ASP A 81 14.46 -9.99 9.80
CA ASP A 81 13.68 -10.41 10.96
C ASP A 81 12.28 -9.78 10.98
N LYS A 82 12.16 -8.52 10.55
CA LYS A 82 10.88 -7.82 10.46
C LYS A 82 10.04 -8.29 9.29
N GLN A 83 10.67 -8.54 8.12
CA GLN A 83 10.00 -9.21 7.01
C GLN A 83 9.42 -10.55 7.45
N LYS A 84 10.19 -11.35 8.19
CA LYS A 84 9.74 -12.63 8.75
C LYS A 84 8.55 -12.48 9.68
N SER A 85 8.60 -11.56 10.64
CA SER A 85 7.49 -11.29 11.58
C SER A 85 6.20 -10.92 10.83
N VAL A 86 6.27 -9.96 9.92
CA VAL A 86 5.11 -9.51 9.14
C VAL A 86 4.60 -10.62 8.23
N GLY A 87 5.49 -11.41 7.60
CA GLY A 87 5.10 -12.57 6.80
C GLY A 87 4.33 -13.61 7.62
N GLU A 88 4.80 -13.94 8.82
CA GLU A 88 4.13 -14.86 9.73
C GLU A 88 2.73 -14.37 10.12
N GLU A 89 2.57 -13.07 10.40
CA GLU A 89 1.27 -12.46 10.71
C GLU A 89 0.30 -12.47 9.51
N LEU A 90 0.83 -12.35 8.29
CA LEU A 90 0.07 -12.48 7.04
C LEU A 90 -0.17 -13.95 6.63
N GLY A 91 0.38 -14.92 7.35
CA GLY A 91 0.32 -16.34 6.98
C GLY A 91 1.01 -16.64 5.64
N ARG A 92 2.15 -15.97 5.39
CA ARG A 92 2.97 -16.08 4.17
C ARG A 92 4.45 -16.18 4.52
N LYS A 93 5.24 -16.78 3.65
CA LYS A 93 6.71 -16.65 3.74
C LYS A 93 7.13 -15.28 3.21
N PRO A 94 8.21 -14.68 3.73
CA PRO A 94 8.70 -13.38 3.22
C PRO A 94 8.91 -13.36 1.70
N MET A 95 9.42 -14.46 1.14
CA MET A 95 9.62 -14.59 -0.30
C MET A 95 8.31 -14.62 -1.10
N GLU A 96 7.22 -15.14 -0.53
CA GLU A 96 5.90 -15.12 -1.16
C GLU A 96 5.35 -13.70 -1.18
N VAL A 97 5.51 -12.94 -0.09
CA VAL A 97 5.12 -11.52 -0.03
C VAL A 97 5.90 -10.70 -1.07
N LEU A 98 7.22 -10.88 -1.14
CA LEU A 98 8.08 -10.23 -2.13
C LEU A 98 7.78 -10.59 -3.58
N PHE A 99 7.15 -11.73 -3.83
CA PHE A 99 6.80 -12.17 -5.19
C PHE A 99 5.48 -11.54 -5.66
N ILE A 100 4.61 -11.17 -4.72
CA ILE A 100 3.28 -10.62 -4.99
C ILE A 100 3.32 -9.08 -5.13
N ILE A 101 4.27 -8.45 -4.44
CA ILE A 101 4.65 -7.03 -4.61
C ILE A 101 5.41 -6.88 -5.93
#